data_AF-A0A367LJ87-F1
#
_entry.id   AF-A0A367LJ87-F1
#
_cell.length_a   1.000
_cell.length_b   1.000
_cell.length_c   1.000
_cell.angle_alpha   90.00
_cell.angle_beta   90.00
_cell.angle_gamma   90.00
#
_symmetry.space_group_name_H-M   'P 1'
#
loop_
_entity.id
_entity.type
_entity.pdbx_description
1 polymer ?
#
loop_
_entity_poly.entity_id
_entity_poly.type
_entity_poly.pdbx_seq_one_letter_code
_entity_poly.pdbx_strand_id
1 'polypeptide(L)'
;MPNRGGRAPSGPWSRLKPLEQDFLESYGLPSKGDNRLLDFKLQEKYYTKIVERYMTFCSDAGRGDELLRRFSALEWAPDSTPMSTPSAVPSPSFETLQSPEKSNALSGVLEALRKLREAIVASGRADDFAVQAYLFCIRLSVLVKRADSYHPAVLHLLRSMHPRHPLTSVEVQEVAGYLVLDTACRRRQLSEAFELRRRYGLRDAKVGVVLSAMVHDDLFAFSRVKRAVDGHCARIMEWAEADLRMHALKCIGQTYLQLDVDFLERVTASSWDELKKRDGVGWELNWSCRGNSQAIYHELQTLSGFHNHYKRRRKSKIPSSKPLLRTSGKGRQGEEEDTGERNDERTRPQRGDDRNKTSSVVLSDYRTCWLAKTDQPAVELEAKGESFAVHKSILTTHSEYFAACLSKSSFVEAAENKVMFDDVEPLYLGYYLGVAASYSSIVPHVPPTPAQNPEACVKRTPMRDFVEVYKLCDRFISIDIGIFMIECIKTTIGNGHRALFRAQADEGQQRALMRDFADGFEALNLQHPEQNMLGKTMIEYFCEGIHYPTWIAYVDEFLDSPRFVGHVSKGFARKLDNAIHSRAKLRQKELKGP
;
A
#
# COMPACT_ATOMS: atom_id res chain seq x y z
N MET A 1 26.99 -70.46 57.15
CA MET A 1 26.61 -69.79 58.41
C MET A 1 27.72 -68.80 58.74
N PRO A 2 27.44 -67.56 59.19
CA PRO A 2 26.31 -67.15 60.03
C PRO A 2 25.31 -66.18 59.34
N ASN A 3 24.39 -65.62 60.15
CA ASN A 3 23.49 -64.51 59.83
C ASN A 3 23.56 -63.48 60.99
N ARG A 4 23.01 -62.27 60.79
CA ARG A 4 22.92 -61.11 61.71
C ARG A 4 24.21 -60.28 61.87
N GLY A 5 24.41 -59.36 60.92
CA GLY A 5 24.95 -58.03 61.21
C GLY A 5 23.81 -57.00 61.13
N GLY A 6 23.67 -56.12 62.13
CA GLY A 6 22.61 -55.11 62.15
C GLY A 6 22.92 -53.90 61.26
N ARG A 7 21.90 -53.30 60.65
CA ARG A 7 21.96 -51.94 60.09
C ARG A 7 21.01 -51.03 60.85
N ALA A 8 21.49 -49.87 61.26
CA ALA A 8 20.68 -48.78 61.80
C ALA A 8 19.74 -48.21 60.72
N PRO A 9 18.59 -47.60 61.08
CA PRO A 9 17.71 -46.99 60.12
C PRO A 9 18.39 -45.77 59.46
N SER A 10 18.42 -45.76 58.12
CA SER A 10 18.77 -44.56 57.37
C SER A 10 17.71 -43.48 57.61
N GLY A 11 18.13 -42.29 58.05
CA GLY A 11 17.23 -41.19 58.37
C GLY A 11 16.41 -40.67 57.18
N PRO A 12 15.41 -39.79 57.44
CA PRO A 12 14.47 -39.35 56.41
C PRO A 12 15.18 -38.65 55.25
N TRP A 13 14.77 -38.98 54.02
CA TRP A 13 15.15 -38.18 52.86
C TRP A 13 14.65 -36.75 53.05
N SER A 14 15.55 -35.78 52.86
CA SER A 14 15.27 -34.37 53.07
C SER A 14 14.03 -33.96 52.27
N ARG A 15 12.95 -33.65 52.99
CA ARG A 15 11.73 -33.08 52.41
C ARG A 15 12.09 -31.71 51.85
N LEU A 16 12.42 -31.66 50.55
CA LEU A 16 12.35 -30.43 49.78
C LEU A 16 10.97 -29.83 50.09
N LYS A 17 10.95 -28.56 50.52
CA LYS A 17 9.69 -27.82 50.58
C LYS A 17 9.05 -27.93 49.20
N PRO A 18 7.74 -28.19 49.08
CA PRO A 18 7.05 -27.92 47.84
C PRO A 18 7.42 -26.50 47.43
N LEU A 19 7.97 -26.33 46.22
CA LEU A 19 7.98 -25.03 45.60
C LEU A 19 6.51 -24.59 45.56
N GLU A 20 6.21 -23.36 45.97
CA GLU A 20 4.88 -22.78 45.82
C GLU A 20 4.65 -22.50 44.34
N GLN A 21 4.42 -23.58 43.59
CA GLN A 21 4.23 -23.55 42.15
C GLN A 21 2.95 -22.78 41.88
N ASP A 22 3.09 -21.68 41.13
CA ASP A 22 2.02 -20.73 40.92
C ASP A 22 0.77 -21.43 40.34
N PHE A 23 -0.39 -21.11 40.90
CA PHE A 23 -1.67 -21.67 40.48
C PHE A 23 -1.91 -21.47 38.98
N LEU A 24 -1.49 -20.34 38.41
CA LEU A 24 -1.62 -20.09 36.96
C LEU A 24 -0.61 -20.87 36.10
N GLU A 25 0.55 -21.22 36.65
CA GLU A 25 1.58 -22.05 36.01
C GLU A 25 1.27 -23.55 36.10
N SER A 26 0.63 -24.00 37.19
CA SER A 26 0.34 -25.41 37.54
C SER A 26 -0.60 -26.19 36.59
N TYR A 27 -1.04 -25.56 35.50
CA TYR A 27 -1.86 -26.16 34.44
C TYR A 27 -1.15 -26.00 33.08
N GLY A 28 -1.19 -27.05 32.27
CA GLY A 28 -0.67 -27.06 30.91
C GLY A 28 -1.62 -26.42 29.90
N LEU A 29 -1.31 -26.60 28.62
CA LEU A 29 -2.20 -26.29 27.50
C LEU A 29 -3.03 -27.54 27.16
N PRO A 30 -4.34 -27.45 26.90
CA PRO A 30 -5.15 -28.55 26.39
C PRO A 30 -4.62 -29.10 25.06
N SER A 31 -4.06 -28.24 24.20
CA SER A 31 -3.36 -28.62 22.96
C SER A 31 -2.11 -29.51 23.18
N LYS A 32 -1.60 -29.58 24.42
CA LYS A 32 -0.51 -30.48 24.85
C LYS A 32 -0.99 -31.63 25.76
N GLY A 33 -2.31 -31.84 25.85
CA GLY A 33 -2.92 -32.96 26.57
C GLY A 33 -3.31 -32.70 28.03
N ASP A 34 -3.16 -31.48 28.58
CA ASP A 34 -3.69 -31.18 29.92
C ASP A 34 -5.20 -30.88 29.87
N ASN A 35 -5.99 -31.92 30.10
CA ASN A 35 -7.44 -31.87 30.13
C ASN A 35 -8.04 -31.33 31.45
N ARG A 36 -7.23 -30.90 32.43
CA ARG A 36 -7.73 -30.50 33.77
C ARG A 36 -8.60 -29.23 33.72
N LEU A 37 -8.32 -28.29 32.82
CA LEU A 37 -9.08 -27.04 32.66
C LEU A 37 -10.40 -27.19 31.86
N LEU A 38 -10.86 -28.42 31.58
CA LEU A 38 -12.14 -28.64 30.89
C LEU A 38 -13.37 -28.43 31.81
N ASP A 39 -13.23 -28.49 33.14
CA ASP A 39 -14.33 -28.18 34.08
C ASP A 39 -14.66 -26.68 34.09
N PHE A 40 -15.94 -26.36 33.87
CA PHE A 40 -16.47 -25.00 33.86
C PHE A 40 -16.24 -24.26 35.19
N LYS A 41 -16.37 -24.96 36.33
CA LYS A 41 -16.15 -24.35 37.66
C LYS A 41 -14.67 -24.10 37.95
N LEU A 42 -13.78 -24.89 37.37
CA LEU A 42 -12.33 -24.63 37.43
C LEU A 42 -11.93 -23.48 36.51
N GLN A 43 -12.50 -23.38 35.31
CA GLN A 43 -12.29 -22.23 34.41
C GLN A 43 -12.66 -20.90 35.07
N GLU A 44 -13.79 -20.84 35.77
CA GLU A 44 -14.24 -19.66 36.53
C GLU A 44 -13.22 -19.26 37.60
N LYS A 45 -12.81 -20.21 38.46
CA LYS A 45 -11.79 -19.99 39.50
C LYS A 45 -10.44 -19.57 38.91
N TYR A 46 -10.05 -20.17 37.78
CA TYR A 46 -8.82 -19.85 37.07
C TYR A 46 -8.86 -18.42 36.51
N TYR A 47 -9.98 -18.02 35.90
CA TYR A 47 -10.22 -16.64 35.48
C TYR A 47 -10.20 -15.65 36.66
N THR A 48 -10.78 -15.99 37.82
CA THR A 48 -10.66 -15.14 39.02
C THR A 48 -9.19 -14.88 39.39
N LYS A 49 -8.33 -15.92 39.34
CA LYS A 49 -6.88 -15.76 39.64
C LYS A 49 -6.11 -14.98 38.57
N ILE A 50 -6.52 -15.05 37.31
CA ILE A 50 -6.00 -14.17 36.25
C ILE A 50 -6.37 -12.71 36.54
N VAL A 51 -7.64 -12.43 36.86
CA VAL A 51 -8.13 -11.07 37.13
C VAL A 51 -7.50 -10.50 38.40
N GLU A 52 -7.37 -11.28 39.48
CA GLU A 52 -6.66 -10.87 40.69
C GLU A 52 -5.24 -10.38 40.36
N ARG A 53 -4.44 -11.19 39.65
CA ARG A 53 -3.06 -10.81 39.28
C ARG A 53 -3.00 -9.57 38.37
N TYR A 54 -3.93 -9.48 37.42
CA TYR A 54 -4.01 -8.30 36.55
C TYR A 54 -4.33 -7.03 37.35
N MET A 55 -5.25 -7.09 38.31
CA MET A 55 -5.58 -5.96 39.16
C MET A 55 -4.41 -5.56 40.06
N THR A 56 -3.66 -6.52 40.64
CA THR A 56 -2.41 -6.23 41.36
C THR A 56 -1.41 -5.51 40.47
N PHE A 57 -1.17 -5.99 39.23
CA PHE A 57 -0.27 -5.34 38.27
C PHE A 57 -0.71 -3.89 37.92
N CYS A 58 -2.01 -3.64 37.82
CA CYS A 58 -2.55 -2.29 37.62
C CYS A 58 -2.38 -1.39 38.84
N SER A 59 -2.62 -1.89 40.07
CA SER A 59 -2.36 -1.15 41.31
C SER A 59 -0.88 -0.78 41.45
N ASP A 60 0.02 -1.73 41.15
CA ASP A 60 1.49 -1.55 41.15
C ASP A 60 2.00 -0.54 40.11
N ALA A 61 1.16 -0.09 39.17
CA ALA A 61 1.50 0.96 38.22
C ALA A 61 1.21 2.38 38.75
N GLY A 62 0.21 2.54 39.62
CA GLY A 62 -0.17 3.80 40.28
C GLY A 62 -0.73 4.91 39.37
N ARG A 63 -0.29 4.99 38.11
CA ARG A 63 -0.71 5.97 37.09
C ARG A 63 -0.91 5.30 35.72
N GLY A 64 -1.88 5.79 34.96
CA GLY A 64 -2.17 5.29 33.60
C GLY A 64 -0.98 5.43 32.63
N ASP A 65 -0.22 6.52 32.74
CA ASP A 65 0.97 6.77 31.90
C ASP A 65 2.04 5.69 32.08
N GLU A 66 2.30 5.30 33.34
CA GLU A 66 3.24 4.25 33.71
C GLU A 66 2.73 2.86 33.35
N LEU A 67 1.42 2.61 33.48
CA LEU A 67 0.79 1.37 33.03
C LEU A 67 0.95 1.20 31.50
N LEU A 68 0.71 2.26 30.73
CA LEU A 68 0.89 2.25 29.28
C LEU A 68 2.37 2.07 28.90
N ARG A 69 3.31 2.74 29.60
CA ARG A 69 4.76 2.53 29.42
C ARG A 69 5.16 1.07 29.66
N ARG A 70 4.60 0.40 30.67
CA ARG A 70 4.83 -1.02 30.95
C ARG A 70 4.23 -1.94 29.89
N PHE A 71 3.04 -1.63 29.37
CA PHE A 71 2.48 -2.36 28.23
C PHE A 71 3.38 -2.23 26.98
N SER A 72 3.91 -1.03 26.70
CA SER A 72 4.82 -0.82 25.57
C SER A 72 6.17 -1.50 25.72
N ALA A 73 6.71 -1.60 26.94
CA ALA A 73 7.94 -2.33 27.20
C ALA A 73 7.85 -3.83 26.87
N LEU A 74 6.64 -4.41 26.88
CA LEU A 74 6.40 -5.82 26.55
C LEU A 74 6.17 -6.07 25.04
N GLU A 75 6.11 -5.00 24.22
CA GLU A 75 6.06 -5.12 22.75
C GLU A 75 7.39 -5.63 22.14
N TRP A 76 8.50 -5.53 22.88
CA TRP A 76 9.87 -5.79 22.43
C TRP A 76 10.57 -6.91 23.19
N ALA A 77 9.83 -7.85 23.77
CA ALA A 77 10.37 -9.09 24.33
C ALA A 77 10.29 -10.23 23.30
N PRO A 78 11.35 -10.50 22.49
CA PRO A 78 11.45 -11.76 21.76
C PRO A 78 11.59 -12.93 22.75
N ASP A 79 11.20 -14.14 22.33
CA ASP A 79 11.30 -15.34 23.18
C ASP A 79 12.76 -15.62 23.58
N SER A 80 13.10 -15.29 24.83
CA SER A 80 14.49 -15.19 25.31
C SER A 80 15.12 -16.54 25.65
N THR A 81 15.75 -17.21 24.68
CA THR A 81 16.73 -18.26 24.97
C THR A 81 17.96 -17.66 25.67
N PRO A 82 18.31 -18.07 26.90
CA PRO A 82 19.36 -17.42 27.67
C PRO A 82 20.77 -17.87 27.27
N MET A 83 21.68 -16.92 27.05
CA MET A 83 23.13 -17.15 27.12
C MET A 83 23.80 -15.95 27.82
N SER A 84 24.83 -16.21 28.63
CA SER A 84 25.28 -15.29 29.68
C SER A 84 26.67 -14.70 29.42
N THR A 85 26.83 -13.39 29.68
CA THR A 85 28.13 -12.77 30.02
C THR A 85 27.92 -11.47 30.83
N PRO A 86 28.66 -11.24 31.94
CA PRO A 86 28.55 -10.01 32.74
C PRO A 86 29.75 -9.06 32.55
N SER A 87 29.52 -7.75 32.66
CA SER A 87 30.54 -6.77 33.09
C SER A 87 29.91 -5.47 33.63
N ALA A 88 30.63 -4.79 34.53
CA ALA A 88 30.22 -3.56 35.24
C ALA A 88 30.47 -2.28 34.38
N VAL A 89 30.02 -1.07 34.71
CA VAL A 89 30.05 -0.33 36.00
C VAL A 89 28.88 0.67 36.18
N PRO A 90 28.55 1.08 37.42
CA PRO A 90 27.35 1.86 37.72
C PRO A 90 27.52 3.39 37.61
N SER A 91 26.40 4.12 37.49
CA SER A 91 26.29 5.56 37.75
C SER A 91 24.85 5.91 38.18
N PRO A 92 24.63 6.67 39.27
CA PRO A 92 23.34 6.72 39.94
C PRO A 92 22.36 7.76 39.35
N SER A 93 21.23 7.30 38.78
CA SER A 93 20.00 8.11 38.61
C SER A 93 18.77 7.36 38.02
N PHE A 94 18.89 6.08 37.61
CA PHE A 94 17.80 5.34 36.93
C PHE A 94 17.28 4.08 37.66
N GLU A 95 17.76 3.78 38.86
CA GLU A 95 17.55 2.50 39.56
C GLU A 95 16.20 2.36 40.29
N THR A 96 15.07 2.47 39.59
CA THR A 96 13.75 2.18 40.21
C THR A 96 12.65 1.63 39.29
N LEU A 97 12.80 1.67 37.95
CA LEU A 97 11.67 1.42 37.04
C LEU A 97 11.95 0.48 35.83
N GLN A 98 12.86 -0.50 36.02
CA GLN A 98 13.09 -1.63 35.11
C GLN A 98 13.34 -2.97 35.86
N SER A 99 12.40 -3.42 36.70
CA SER A 99 12.48 -4.73 37.37
C SER A 99 11.93 -5.86 36.46
N PRO A 100 12.74 -6.82 35.99
CA PRO A 100 12.31 -7.83 35.01
C PRO A 100 11.22 -8.79 35.53
N GLU A 101 11.14 -8.96 36.86
CA GLU A 101 10.08 -9.73 37.53
C GLU A 101 8.66 -9.23 37.21
N LYS A 102 8.49 -7.93 36.96
CA LYS A 102 7.17 -7.32 36.73
C LYS A 102 6.71 -7.42 35.28
N SER A 103 7.63 -7.49 34.32
CA SER A 103 7.32 -7.93 32.95
C SER A 103 6.92 -9.41 32.91
N ASN A 104 7.57 -10.26 33.71
CA ASN A 104 7.24 -11.68 33.82
C ASN A 104 5.82 -11.87 34.38
N ALA A 105 5.41 -11.08 35.37
CA ALA A 105 4.05 -11.13 35.94
C ALA A 105 2.95 -10.88 34.88
N LEU A 106 3.10 -9.89 34.00
CA LEU A 106 2.16 -9.63 32.91
C LEU A 106 2.24 -10.69 31.80
N SER A 107 3.44 -11.18 31.47
CA SER A 107 3.60 -12.28 30.53
C SER A 107 2.86 -13.54 31.01
N GLY A 108 2.99 -13.88 32.30
CA GLY A 108 2.24 -14.97 32.94
C GLY A 108 0.72 -14.77 32.91
N VAL A 109 0.21 -13.54 32.99
CA VAL A 109 -1.22 -13.23 32.79
C VAL A 109 -1.65 -13.53 31.34
N LEU A 110 -0.84 -13.17 30.35
CA LEU A 110 -1.15 -13.42 28.93
C LEU A 110 -1.12 -14.92 28.58
N GLU A 111 -0.17 -15.68 29.11
CA GLU A 111 -0.11 -17.13 28.91
C GLU A 111 -1.16 -17.88 29.73
N ALA A 112 -1.55 -17.40 30.91
CA ALA A 112 -2.73 -17.91 31.62
C ALA A 112 -4.02 -17.65 30.82
N LEU A 113 -4.18 -16.45 30.23
CA LEU A 113 -5.27 -16.17 29.31
C LEU A 113 -5.23 -17.05 28.06
N ARG A 114 -4.04 -17.42 27.57
CA ARG A 114 -3.90 -18.38 26.47
C ARG A 114 -4.43 -19.77 26.86
N LYS A 115 -3.98 -20.30 28.00
CA LYS A 115 -4.48 -21.57 28.57
C LYS A 115 -6.00 -21.56 28.72
N LEU A 116 -6.57 -20.47 29.24
CA LEU A 116 -8.01 -20.31 29.40
C LEU A 116 -8.76 -20.28 28.05
N ARG A 117 -8.26 -19.56 27.03
CA ARG A 117 -8.86 -19.58 25.67
C ARG A 117 -8.86 -20.99 25.10
N GLU A 118 -7.73 -21.69 25.12
CA GLU A 118 -7.63 -23.06 24.61
C GLU A 118 -8.57 -24.03 25.37
N ALA A 119 -8.75 -23.85 26.68
CA ALA A 119 -9.66 -24.64 27.50
C ALA A 119 -11.16 -24.36 27.22
N ILE A 120 -11.54 -23.10 27.01
CA ILE A 120 -12.92 -22.73 26.62
C ILE A 120 -13.27 -23.34 25.25
N VAL A 121 -12.35 -23.29 24.29
CA VAL A 121 -12.53 -23.92 22.97
C VAL A 121 -12.62 -25.45 23.09
N ALA A 122 -11.68 -26.10 23.81
CA ALA A 122 -11.65 -27.55 23.95
C ALA A 122 -12.85 -28.12 24.71
N SER A 123 -13.43 -27.35 25.65
CA SER A 123 -14.67 -27.71 26.35
C SER A 123 -15.95 -27.29 25.62
N GLY A 124 -15.84 -26.63 24.46
CA GLY A 124 -16.97 -26.22 23.61
C GLY A 124 -17.90 -25.14 24.21
N ARG A 125 -17.49 -24.50 25.32
CA ARG A 125 -18.28 -23.58 26.14
C ARG A 125 -18.63 -22.29 25.37
N ALA A 126 -19.89 -21.86 25.46
CA ALA A 126 -20.40 -20.66 24.80
C ALA A 126 -21.54 -20.05 25.63
N ASP A 127 -21.17 -19.37 26.71
CA ASP A 127 -22.03 -18.69 27.68
C ASP A 127 -21.50 -17.28 28.00
N ASP A 128 -22.23 -16.50 28.80
CA ASP A 128 -21.83 -15.15 29.23
C ASP A 128 -20.42 -15.11 29.83
N PHE A 129 -20.03 -16.13 30.60
CA PHE A 129 -18.68 -16.24 31.14
C PHE A 129 -17.63 -16.36 30.03
N ALA A 130 -17.82 -17.26 29.06
CA ALA A 130 -16.90 -17.40 27.93
C ALA A 130 -16.79 -16.11 27.11
N VAL A 131 -17.91 -15.40 26.91
CA VAL A 131 -17.95 -14.09 26.25
C VAL A 131 -17.12 -13.05 27.02
N GLN A 132 -17.36 -12.87 28.32
CA GLN A 132 -16.62 -11.86 29.11
C GLN A 132 -15.13 -12.20 29.26
N ALA A 133 -14.78 -13.49 29.40
CA ALA A 133 -13.39 -13.93 29.41
C ALA A 133 -12.68 -13.64 28.08
N TYR A 134 -13.36 -13.83 26.94
CA TYR A 134 -12.82 -13.45 25.62
C TYR A 134 -12.70 -11.94 25.45
N LEU A 135 -13.70 -11.15 25.86
CA LEU A 135 -13.65 -9.69 25.78
C LEU A 135 -12.50 -9.11 26.62
N PHE A 136 -12.35 -9.56 27.87
CA PHE A 136 -11.21 -9.19 28.72
C PHE A 136 -9.87 -9.57 28.06
N CYS A 137 -9.77 -10.78 27.51
CA CYS A 137 -8.58 -11.25 26.82
C CYS A 137 -8.24 -10.42 25.58
N ILE A 138 -9.24 -10.03 24.78
CA ILE A 138 -9.08 -9.18 23.59
C ILE A 138 -8.59 -7.80 24.01
N ARG A 139 -9.28 -7.14 24.96
CA ARG A 139 -8.92 -5.82 25.50
C ARG A 139 -7.46 -5.78 25.98
N LEU A 140 -7.06 -6.73 26.84
CA LEU A 140 -5.69 -6.77 27.35
C LEU A 140 -4.65 -7.08 26.25
N SER A 141 -4.97 -8.01 25.34
CA SER A 141 -4.07 -8.34 24.22
C SER A 141 -3.88 -7.16 23.25
N VAL A 142 -4.91 -6.31 23.09
CA VAL A 142 -4.82 -5.04 22.34
C VAL A 142 -3.98 -4.00 23.09
N LEU A 143 -4.12 -3.86 24.42
CA LEU A 143 -3.29 -2.94 25.21
C LEU A 143 -1.78 -3.27 25.13
N VAL A 144 -1.43 -4.55 25.01
CA VAL A 144 -0.06 -5.05 24.80
C VAL A 144 0.30 -5.21 23.30
N LYS A 145 -0.59 -4.81 22.38
CA LYS A 145 -0.42 -4.87 20.91
C LYS A 145 -0.05 -6.25 20.32
N ARG A 146 -0.23 -7.36 21.05
CA ARG A 146 0.02 -8.72 20.56
C ARG A 146 -1.09 -9.20 19.62
N ALA A 147 -0.92 -8.91 18.33
CA ALA A 147 -1.82 -9.30 17.24
C ALA A 147 -2.18 -10.79 17.28
N ASP A 148 -1.20 -11.66 17.52
CA ASP A 148 -1.37 -13.12 17.55
C ASP A 148 -2.28 -13.62 18.69
N SER A 149 -2.50 -12.77 19.71
CA SER A 149 -3.38 -13.06 20.83
C SER A 149 -4.80 -12.50 20.62
N TYR A 150 -4.93 -11.22 20.21
CA TYR A 150 -6.26 -10.63 20.01
C TYR A 150 -6.92 -11.04 18.69
N HIS A 151 -6.20 -11.10 17.56
CA HIS A 151 -6.81 -11.32 16.25
C HIS A 151 -7.56 -12.67 16.14
N PRO A 152 -6.99 -13.83 16.51
CA PRO A 152 -7.76 -15.09 16.49
C PRO A 152 -8.87 -15.12 17.56
N ALA A 153 -8.71 -14.44 18.70
CA ALA A 153 -9.77 -14.35 19.71
C ALA A 153 -10.97 -13.54 19.21
N VAL A 154 -10.73 -12.39 18.56
CA VAL A 154 -11.72 -11.56 17.86
C VAL A 154 -12.46 -12.37 16.79
N LEU A 155 -11.73 -13.11 15.94
CA LEU A 155 -12.34 -13.93 14.90
C LEU A 155 -13.18 -15.07 15.47
N HIS A 156 -12.72 -15.76 16.53
CA HIS A 156 -13.49 -16.82 17.18
C HIS A 156 -14.76 -16.28 17.86
N LEU A 157 -14.65 -15.15 18.56
CA LEU A 157 -15.79 -14.50 19.22
C LEU A 157 -16.87 -14.10 18.20
N LEU A 158 -16.49 -13.48 17.08
CA LEU A 158 -17.42 -13.04 16.03
C LEU A 158 -17.95 -14.17 15.11
N ARG A 159 -17.14 -15.20 14.81
CA ARG A 159 -17.49 -16.25 13.83
C ARG A 159 -17.99 -17.55 14.45
N SER A 160 -17.62 -17.86 15.69
CA SER A 160 -17.88 -19.17 16.33
C SER A 160 -18.74 -19.08 17.58
N MET A 161 -18.54 -18.05 18.42
CA MET A 161 -19.35 -17.83 19.62
C MET A 161 -20.64 -17.07 19.30
N HIS A 162 -20.56 -15.91 18.62
CA HIS A 162 -21.73 -15.06 18.32
C HIS A 162 -22.92 -15.79 17.67
N PRO A 163 -22.76 -16.76 16.74
CA PRO A 163 -23.89 -17.50 16.18
C PRO A 163 -24.53 -18.53 17.14
N ARG A 164 -23.82 -18.94 18.19
CA ARG A 164 -24.30 -19.87 19.23
C ARG A 164 -24.85 -19.15 20.45
N HIS A 165 -24.22 -18.03 20.80
CA HIS A 165 -24.59 -17.15 21.91
C HIS A 165 -24.51 -15.70 21.40
N PRO A 166 -25.63 -15.07 21.05
CA PRO A 166 -25.65 -13.70 20.56
C PRO A 166 -24.94 -12.75 21.54
N LEU A 167 -24.12 -11.87 20.99
CA LEU A 167 -23.44 -10.80 21.72
C LEU A 167 -24.35 -9.58 21.75
N THR A 168 -24.21 -8.72 22.77
CA THR A 168 -24.91 -7.44 22.76
C THR A 168 -24.42 -6.55 21.60
N SER A 169 -25.27 -5.63 21.17
CA SER A 169 -24.93 -4.65 20.12
C SER A 169 -23.63 -3.89 20.46
N VAL A 170 -23.40 -3.55 21.73
CA VAL A 170 -22.19 -2.84 22.18
C VAL A 170 -20.93 -3.67 21.96
N GLU A 171 -20.95 -4.94 22.39
CA GLU A 171 -19.81 -5.85 22.26
C GLU A 171 -19.49 -6.17 20.79
N VAL A 172 -20.51 -6.33 19.94
CA VAL A 172 -20.30 -6.48 18.48
C VAL A 172 -19.63 -5.24 17.89
N GLN A 173 -20.08 -4.04 18.25
CA GLN A 173 -19.51 -2.79 17.71
C GLN A 173 -18.08 -2.55 18.21
N GLU A 174 -17.77 -2.87 19.48
CA GLU A 174 -16.42 -2.81 20.05
C GLU A 174 -15.46 -3.77 19.32
N VAL A 175 -15.81 -5.06 19.28
CA VAL A 175 -14.96 -6.13 18.72
C VAL A 175 -14.82 -6.00 17.20
N ALA A 176 -15.87 -5.60 16.48
CA ALA A 176 -15.77 -5.27 15.06
C ALA A 176 -14.97 -3.98 14.82
N GLY A 177 -15.03 -3.00 15.73
CA GLY A 177 -14.18 -1.81 15.70
C GLY A 177 -12.70 -2.16 15.72
N TYR A 178 -12.29 -3.02 16.65
CA TYR A 178 -10.92 -3.53 16.71
C TYR A 178 -10.52 -4.31 15.45
N LEU A 179 -11.39 -5.15 14.89
CA LEU A 179 -11.11 -5.90 13.65
C LEU A 179 -10.94 -4.99 12.42
N VAL A 180 -11.78 -3.96 12.29
CA VAL A 180 -11.71 -2.96 11.21
C VAL A 180 -10.43 -2.13 11.33
N LEU A 181 -10.11 -1.66 12.54
CA LEU A 181 -8.87 -0.91 12.80
C LEU A 181 -7.62 -1.78 12.63
N ASP A 182 -7.61 -3.05 13.03
CA ASP A 182 -6.47 -3.96 12.79
C ASP A 182 -6.21 -4.16 11.29
N THR A 183 -7.30 -4.31 10.52
CA THR A 183 -7.24 -4.55 9.08
C THR A 183 -6.75 -3.32 8.30
N ALA A 184 -7.11 -2.11 8.74
CA ALA A 184 -6.56 -0.88 8.19
C ALA A 184 -5.14 -0.56 8.73
N CYS A 185 -5.01 -0.48 10.06
CA CYS A 185 -3.84 0.08 10.75
C CYS A 185 -2.66 -0.88 10.91
N ARG A 186 -2.85 -2.21 10.83
CA ARG A 186 -1.73 -3.18 10.83
C ARG A 186 -1.63 -3.93 9.50
N ARG A 187 -2.73 -4.47 8.98
CA ARG A 187 -2.73 -5.25 7.72
C ARG A 187 -2.66 -4.41 6.44
N ARG A 188 -2.80 -3.07 6.52
CA ARG A 188 -2.84 -2.10 5.39
C ARG A 188 -3.95 -2.37 4.35
N GLN A 189 -4.88 -3.29 4.63
CA GLN A 189 -5.93 -3.74 3.71
C GLN A 189 -7.19 -2.85 3.83
N LEU A 190 -7.06 -1.60 3.38
CA LEU A 190 -8.12 -0.58 3.51
C LEU A 190 -9.46 -1.01 2.92
N SER A 191 -9.48 -1.60 1.73
CA SER A 191 -10.74 -2.03 1.09
C SER A 191 -11.49 -3.10 1.92
N GLU A 192 -10.78 -4.10 2.44
CA GLU A 192 -11.35 -5.09 3.36
C GLU A 192 -11.86 -4.45 4.65
N ALA A 193 -11.15 -3.46 5.20
CA ALA A 193 -11.61 -2.73 6.40
C ALA A 193 -12.96 -2.02 6.16
N PHE A 194 -13.18 -1.42 4.98
CA PHE A 194 -14.48 -0.86 4.59
C PHE A 194 -15.55 -1.95 4.41
N GLU A 195 -15.20 -3.13 3.88
CA GLU A 195 -16.14 -4.26 3.82
C GLU A 195 -16.50 -4.77 5.22
N LEU A 196 -15.53 -4.99 6.11
CA LEU A 196 -15.78 -5.45 7.48
C LEU A 196 -16.65 -4.45 8.24
N ARG A 197 -16.41 -3.14 8.06
CA ARG A 197 -17.27 -2.07 8.59
C ARG A 197 -18.72 -2.20 8.11
N ARG A 198 -18.92 -2.51 6.82
CA ARG A 198 -20.25 -2.76 6.21
C ARG A 198 -20.88 -4.06 6.74
N ARG A 199 -20.11 -5.14 6.81
CA ARG A 199 -20.55 -6.51 7.18
C ARG A 199 -21.04 -6.59 8.63
N TYR A 200 -20.37 -5.91 9.56
CA TYR A 200 -20.78 -5.83 10.97
C TYR A 200 -21.60 -4.56 11.29
N GLY A 201 -21.96 -3.76 10.28
CA GLY A 201 -22.78 -2.55 10.44
C GLY A 201 -22.21 -1.54 11.44
N LEU A 202 -20.88 -1.33 11.44
CA LEU A 202 -20.18 -0.52 12.44
C LEU A 202 -20.51 0.97 12.32
N ARG A 203 -21.24 1.49 13.31
CA ARG A 203 -21.84 2.83 13.34
C ARG A 203 -20.92 3.93 13.85
N ASP A 204 -19.76 3.60 14.41
CA ASP A 204 -18.86 4.63 14.93
C ASP A 204 -18.38 5.57 13.80
N ALA A 205 -18.54 6.87 14.07
CA ALA A 205 -18.07 7.95 13.22
C ALA A 205 -16.55 8.11 13.33
N LYS A 206 -15.94 7.85 14.50
CA LYS A 206 -14.49 8.02 14.69
C LYS A 206 -13.71 7.02 13.86
N VAL A 207 -14.04 5.72 13.91
CA VAL A 207 -13.47 4.71 12.99
C VAL A 207 -13.68 5.10 11.51
N GLY A 208 -14.81 5.74 11.18
CA GLY A 208 -15.02 6.30 9.83
C GLY A 208 -14.01 7.38 9.44
N VAL A 209 -13.73 8.33 10.34
CA VAL A 209 -12.71 9.37 10.14
C VAL A 209 -11.30 8.77 10.08
N VAL A 210 -11.00 7.73 10.88
CA VAL A 210 -9.72 7.00 10.80
C VAL A 210 -9.53 6.40 9.40
N LEU A 211 -10.53 5.68 8.89
CA LEU A 211 -10.47 5.06 7.57
C LEU A 211 -10.32 6.11 6.46
N SER A 212 -11.11 7.19 6.49
CA SER A 212 -11.01 8.28 5.51
C SER A 212 -9.64 8.99 5.56
N ALA A 213 -9.08 9.20 6.75
CA ALA A 213 -7.73 9.76 6.91
C ALA A 213 -6.66 8.85 6.29
N MET A 214 -6.71 7.52 6.54
CA MET A 214 -5.77 6.56 5.93
C MET A 214 -5.92 6.42 4.41
N VAL A 215 -7.12 6.65 3.87
CA VAL A 215 -7.41 6.64 2.42
C VAL A 215 -6.79 7.84 1.69
N HIS A 216 -6.65 8.97 2.39
CA HIS A 216 -6.13 10.24 1.87
C HIS A 216 -4.71 10.59 2.37
N ASP A 217 -4.10 9.71 3.19
CA ASP A 217 -2.81 9.94 3.85
C ASP A 217 -2.78 11.16 4.80
N ASP A 218 -3.95 11.58 5.30
CA ASP A 218 -4.10 12.76 6.17
C ASP A 218 -3.68 12.44 7.61
N LEU A 219 -2.38 12.60 7.87
CA LEU A 219 -1.79 12.49 9.20
C LEU A 219 -2.42 13.44 10.23
N PHE A 220 -2.89 14.62 9.82
CA PHE A 220 -3.45 15.59 10.76
C PHE A 220 -4.84 15.17 11.24
N ALA A 221 -5.72 14.75 10.32
CA ALA A 221 -7.00 14.15 10.68
C ALA A 221 -6.80 12.86 11.50
N PHE A 222 -5.85 12.01 11.10
CA PHE A 222 -5.51 10.77 11.81
C PHE A 222 -5.05 11.05 13.25
N SER A 223 -4.09 11.95 13.44
CA SER A 223 -3.56 12.32 14.76
C SER A 223 -4.61 13.00 15.64
N ARG A 224 -5.48 13.83 15.04
CA ARG A 224 -6.61 14.46 15.73
C ARG A 224 -7.64 13.45 16.21
N VAL A 225 -8.00 12.45 15.39
CA VAL A 225 -8.97 11.41 15.80
C VAL A 225 -8.34 10.38 16.74
N LYS A 226 -7.04 10.08 16.64
CA LYS A 226 -6.30 9.22 17.60
C LYS A 226 -6.43 9.73 19.05
N ARG A 227 -6.41 11.05 19.24
CA ARG A 227 -6.60 11.72 20.54
C ARG A 227 -8.05 11.71 21.04
N ALA A 228 -9.02 11.26 20.23
CA ALA A 228 -10.45 11.32 20.52
C ALA A 228 -11.17 9.95 20.52
N VAL A 229 -10.52 8.88 20.07
CA VAL A 229 -10.97 7.48 20.26
C VAL A 229 -10.67 7.00 21.68
N ASP A 230 -11.18 5.82 22.06
CA ASP A 230 -10.78 5.15 23.29
C ASP A 230 -9.33 4.64 23.22
N GLY A 231 -8.75 4.33 24.39
CA GLY A 231 -7.38 3.89 24.51
C GLY A 231 -7.04 2.62 23.71
N HIS A 232 -7.98 1.67 23.55
CA HIS A 232 -7.71 0.43 22.80
C HIS A 232 -7.68 0.70 21.30
N CYS A 233 -8.62 1.50 20.78
CA CYS A 233 -8.58 1.94 19.38
C CYS A 233 -7.33 2.78 19.08
N ALA A 234 -6.96 3.73 19.95
CA ALA A 234 -5.73 4.52 19.83
C ALA A 234 -4.47 3.63 19.76
N ARG A 235 -4.47 2.54 20.54
CA ARG A 235 -3.38 1.55 20.61
C ARG A 235 -3.23 0.74 19.32
N ILE A 236 -4.34 0.40 18.64
CA ILE A 236 -4.31 -0.24 17.32
C ILE A 236 -3.85 0.77 16.24
N MET A 237 -4.25 2.04 16.36
CA MET A 237 -3.84 3.11 15.43
C MET A 237 -2.33 3.38 15.41
N GLU A 238 -1.60 3.14 16.50
CA GLU A 238 -0.12 3.28 16.55
C GLU A 238 0.60 2.51 15.42
N TRP A 239 0.05 1.38 14.97
CA TRP A 239 0.60 0.59 13.87
C TRP A 239 0.63 1.32 12.50
N ALA A 240 -0.16 2.39 12.31
CA ALA A 240 -0.17 3.19 11.08
C ALA A 240 0.54 4.55 11.20
N GLU A 241 0.83 4.98 12.43
CA GLU A 241 1.31 6.32 12.75
C GLU A 241 2.73 6.60 12.21
N ALA A 242 3.61 5.59 12.19
CA ALA A 242 4.94 5.73 11.62
C ALA A 242 4.90 5.97 10.10
N ASP A 243 4.17 5.14 9.35
CA ASP A 243 4.09 5.22 7.88
C ASP A 243 3.44 6.53 7.41
N LEU A 244 2.33 6.93 8.03
CA LEU A 244 1.63 8.19 7.71
C LEU A 244 2.52 9.41 8.00
N ARG A 245 3.27 9.37 9.11
CA ARG A 245 4.20 10.43 9.51
C ARG A 245 5.40 10.50 8.58
N MET A 246 5.97 9.36 8.19
CA MET A 246 7.03 9.27 7.20
C MET A 246 6.58 9.77 5.81
N HIS A 247 5.34 9.50 5.40
CA HIS A 247 4.78 10.06 4.17
C HIS A 247 4.62 11.59 4.26
N ALA A 248 4.01 12.10 5.33
CA ALA A 248 3.82 13.54 5.52
C ALA A 248 5.15 14.30 5.58
N LEU A 249 6.17 13.78 6.28
CA LEU A 249 7.51 14.37 6.35
C LEU A 249 8.16 14.50 4.96
N LYS A 250 8.03 13.47 4.11
CA LYS A 250 8.52 13.51 2.72
C LYS A 250 7.80 14.59 1.90
N CYS A 251 6.48 14.67 1.99
CA CYS A 251 5.68 15.68 1.30
C CYS A 251 5.99 17.11 1.79
N ILE A 252 6.17 17.30 3.10
CA ILE A 252 6.58 18.58 3.70
C ILE A 252 7.97 19.00 3.18
N GLY A 253 8.96 18.11 3.23
CA GLY A 253 10.32 18.38 2.76
C GLY A 253 10.45 18.62 1.25
N GLN A 254 9.49 18.16 0.45
CA GLN A 254 9.37 18.47 -0.98
C GLN A 254 8.66 19.82 -1.24
N THR A 255 7.88 20.33 -0.29
CA THR A 255 7.01 21.51 -0.46
C THR A 255 7.58 22.77 0.20
N TYR A 256 8.33 22.63 1.29
CA TYR A 256 8.80 23.74 2.12
C TYR A 256 10.32 23.74 2.28
N LEU A 257 10.97 24.82 1.85
CA LEU A 257 12.41 25.06 2.09
C LEU A 257 12.68 25.50 3.55
N GLN A 258 11.70 26.15 4.19
CA GLN A 258 11.74 26.58 5.58
C GLN A 258 10.35 26.39 6.20
N LEU A 259 10.31 26.03 7.48
CA LEU A 259 9.08 25.71 8.21
C LEU A 259 9.21 26.09 9.68
N ASP A 260 8.11 26.53 10.29
CA ASP A 260 8.02 26.71 11.74
C ASP A 260 8.01 25.34 12.46
N VAL A 261 8.80 25.22 13.53
CA VAL A 261 8.89 24.00 14.35
C VAL A 261 7.56 23.72 15.03
N ASP A 262 6.91 24.75 15.57
CA ASP A 262 5.64 24.56 16.28
C ASP A 262 4.57 24.07 15.30
N PHE A 263 4.58 24.50 14.03
CA PHE A 263 3.74 23.94 12.97
C PHE A 263 4.07 22.47 12.67
N LEU A 264 5.35 22.12 12.54
CA LEU A 264 5.79 20.74 12.29
C LEU A 264 5.34 19.78 13.40
N GLU A 265 5.53 20.15 14.66
CA GLU A 265 5.12 19.33 15.82
C GLU A 265 3.60 19.21 15.92
N ARG A 266 2.84 20.27 15.61
CA ARG A 266 1.37 20.24 15.57
C ARG A 266 0.82 19.32 14.48
N VAL A 267 1.45 19.28 13.30
CA VAL A 267 1.03 18.43 12.16
C VAL A 267 1.45 16.97 12.34
N THR A 268 2.68 16.73 12.82
CA THR A 268 3.24 15.38 12.98
C THR A 268 2.90 14.71 14.32
N ALA A 269 2.30 15.46 15.26
CA ALA A 269 1.99 15.02 16.62
C ALA A 269 3.20 14.47 17.42
N SER A 270 4.42 14.79 16.99
CA SER A 270 5.70 14.35 17.57
C SER A 270 6.57 15.56 17.85
N SER A 271 7.43 15.50 18.86
CA SER A 271 8.43 16.56 19.09
C SER A 271 9.56 16.51 18.06
N TRP A 272 10.23 17.64 17.83
CA TRP A 272 11.40 17.75 16.96
C TRP A 272 12.48 16.70 17.28
N ASP A 273 12.73 16.50 18.57
CA ASP A 273 13.71 15.53 19.08
C ASP A 273 13.32 14.09 18.72
N GLU A 274 12.04 13.75 18.78
CA GLU A 274 11.54 12.43 18.34
C GLU A 274 11.63 12.27 16.83
N LEU A 275 11.27 13.30 16.05
CA LEU A 275 11.38 13.27 14.58
C LEU A 275 12.85 13.05 14.14
N LYS A 276 13.80 13.70 14.81
CA LYS A 276 15.23 13.52 14.50
C LYS A 276 15.78 12.17 14.97
N LYS A 277 15.35 11.65 16.13
CA LYS A 277 15.83 10.39 16.71
C LYS A 277 15.16 9.13 16.13
N ARG A 278 13.87 9.20 15.78
CA ARG A 278 13.06 8.03 15.36
C ARG A 278 12.82 7.98 13.86
N ASP A 279 12.60 9.15 13.24
CA ASP A 279 12.21 9.26 11.82
C ASP A 279 13.37 9.72 10.92
N GLY A 280 14.57 9.91 11.50
CA GLY A 280 15.81 10.16 10.75
C GLY A 280 15.83 11.47 9.97
N VAL A 281 15.04 12.46 10.38
CA VAL A 281 14.84 13.70 9.61
C VAL A 281 16.13 14.53 9.54
N GLY A 282 16.76 14.55 8.37
CA GLY A 282 17.99 15.28 8.05
C GLY A 282 17.83 16.80 7.91
N TRP A 283 16.96 17.41 8.71
CA TRP A 283 16.74 18.86 8.71
C TRP A 283 17.48 19.54 9.88
N GLU A 284 17.71 20.84 9.75
CA GLU A 284 18.47 21.66 10.71
C GLU A 284 17.60 22.77 11.31
N LEU A 285 17.84 23.08 12.59
CA LEU A 285 17.18 24.20 13.26
C LEU A 285 17.93 25.49 12.98
N ASN A 286 17.35 26.37 12.15
CA ASN A 286 17.83 27.73 12.04
C ASN A 286 17.42 28.53 13.29
N TRP A 287 18.34 28.65 14.24
CA TRP A 287 18.13 29.26 15.55
C TRP A 287 17.85 30.78 15.51
N SER A 288 18.08 31.43 14.37
CA SER A 288 17.98 32.88 14.17
C SER A 288 16.61 33.50 14.47
N CYS A 289 15.54 32.70 14.61
CA CYS A 289 14.18 33.19 14.82
C CYS A 289 13.66 33.07 16.27
N ARG A 290 14.32 32.34 17.18
CA ARG A 290 13.91 32.28 18.60
C ARG A 290 14.43 33.47 19.42
N GLY A 291 14.09 34.69 18.98
CA GLY A 291 14.26 35.91 19.77
C GLY A 291 14.70 37.17 19.03
N ASN A 292 13.91 37.68 18.07
CA ASN A 292 13.76 39.14 17.85
C ASN A 292 12.72 39.47 16.77
N SER A 293 11.50 39.83 17.16
CA SER A 293 10.41 40.28 16.25
C SER A 293 10.63 41.65 15.60
N GLN A 294 11.86 42.19 15.66
CA GLN A 294 12.26 43.47 15.07
C GLN A 294 13.30 43.33 13.95
N ALA A 295 14.05 42.22 13.86
CA ALA A 295 15.12 42.07 12.88
C ALA A 295 14.59 41.96 11.43
N ILE A 296 13.54 41.16 11.22
CA ILE A 296 12.97 40.85 9.89
C ILE A 296 12.42 42.11 9.20
N TYR A 297 12.01 43.13 9.96
CA TYR A 297 11.54 44.41 9.39
C TYR A 297 12.65 45.23 8.72
N HIS A 298 13.91 45.07 9.12
CA HIS A 298 15.01 45.86 8.56
C HIS A 298 15.50 45.31 7.20
N GLU A 299 15.44 43.99 7.02
CA GLU A 299 15.87 43.32 5.77
C GLU A 299 14.77 43.30 4.69
N LEU A 300 13.50 43.32 5.09
CA LEU A 300 12.39 43.54 4.15
C LEU A 300 12.32 44.99 3.62
N GLN A 301 12.80 45.98 4.38
CA GLN A 301 12.85 47.36 3.89
C GLN A 301 13.88 47.54 2.77
N THR A 302 15.08 46.95 2.88
CA THR A 302 16.09 47.01 1.81
C THR A 302 15.63 46.33 0.51
N LEU A 303 14.91 45.20 0.60
CA LEU A 303 14.33 44.53 -0.58
C LEU A 303 13.13 45.29 -1.19
N SER A 304 12.39 46.08 -0.40
CA SER A 304 11.29 46.91 -0.91
C SER A 304 11.73 47.97 -1.93
N GLY A 305 12.98 48.45 -1.83
CA GLY A 305 13.54 49.48 -2.71
C GLY A 305 13.61 49.07 -4.19
N PHE A 306 13.87 47.78 -4.48
CA PHE A 306 14.04 47.30 -5.85
C PHE A 306 12.73 47.12 -6.62
N HIS A 307 11.59 46.90 -5.95
CA HIS A 307 10.36 46.51 -6.63
C HIS A 307 9.64 47.68 -7.36
N ASN A 308 10.01 48.93 -7.08
CA ASN A 308 9.37 50.11 -7.66
C ASN A 308 9.80 50.42 -9.11
N HIS A 309 10.93 49.90 -9.60
CA HIS A 309 11.42 50.25 -10.94
C HIS A 309 10.71 49.51 -12.09
N TYR A 310 10.11 48.34 -11.82
CA TYR A 310 9.52 47.48 -12.88
C TYR A 310 8.04 47.78 -13.22
N LYS A 311 7.28 48.45 -12.35
CA LYS A 311 5.84 48.71 -12.56
C LYS A 311 5.52 49.92 -13.47
N ARG A 312 6.53 50.58 -14.06
CA ARG A 312 6.35 51.78 -14.90
C ARG A 312 6.35 51.54 -16.43
N ARG A 313 6.44 50.28 -16.90
CA ARG A 313 6.42 49.92 -18.35
C ARG A 313 5.47 48.76 -18.69
N ARG A 314 4.15 48.95 -18.52
CA ARG A 314 3.05 48.32 -19.32
C ARG A 314 1.67 48.87 -18.92
N LYS A 315 1.28 50.01 -19.51
CA LYS A 315 -0.09 50.52 -19.54
C LYS A 315 -0.40 51.16 -20.90
N SER A 316 -0.86 50.36 -21.86
CA SER A 316 -1.45 50.86 -23.11
C SER A 316 -2.30 49.79 -23.81
N LYS A 317 -3.55 50.17 -24.14
CA LYS A 317 -4.44 49.63 -25.19
C LYS A 317 -4.76 48.11 -25.19
N ILE A 318 -5.90 47.76 -24.59
CA ILE A 318 -6.95 46.94 -25.24
C ILE A 318 -8.29 47.66 -25.00
N PRO A 319 -9.12 47.96 -26.03
CA PRO A 319 -10.42 48.60 -25.86
C PRO A 319 -11.55 47.57 -25.66
N SER A 320 -12.65 48.00 -25.02
CA SER A 320 -13.85 47.19 -24.80
C SER A 320 -14.98 47.52 -25.79
N SER A 321 -15.83 46.55 -26.10
CA SER A 321 -17.19 46.76 -26.65
C SER A 321 -18.23 45.98 -25.82
N LYS A 322 -19.52 46.34 -25.97
CA LYS A 322 -20.63 45.94 -25.08
C LYS A 322 -21.70 45.10 -25.80
N PRO A 323 -22.56 44.35 -25.07
CA PRO A 323 -23.51 43.38 -25.63
C PRO A 323 -24.85 43.98 -26.10
N LEU A 324 -25.65 43.20 -26.83
CA LEU A 324 -27.03 43.49 -27.22
C LEU A 324 -27.93 42.23 -27.17
N LEU A 325 -29.25 42.39 -27.31
CA LEU A 325 -30.27 41.44 -26.84
C LEU A 325 -31.08 40.70 -27.93
N ARG A 326 -31.26 39.39 -27.71
CA ARG A 326 -32.54 38.63 -27.65
C ARG A 326 -33.61 38.82 -28.75
N THR A 327 -33.74 37.81 -29.63
CA THR A 327 -35.00 37.38 -30.31
C THR A 327 -35.07 35.85 -30.47
N SER A 328 -36.17 35.32 -31.03
CA SER A 328 -37.14 34.56 -30.23
C SER A 328 -38.33 33.94 -31.01
N GLY A 329 -38.21 32.67 -31.45
CA GLY A 329 -39.39 31.77 -31.54
C GLY A 329 -39.73 31.01 -32.84
N LYS A 330 -40.18 29.75 -32.65
CA LYS A 330 -40.99 28.85 -33.54
C LYS A 330 -40.32 28.35 -34.85
N GLY A 331 -40.70 27.20 -35.44
CA GLY A 331 -41.60 26.08 -35.04
C GLY A 331 -42.08 25.21 -36.24
N ARG A 332 -42.65 24.00 -36.00
CA ARG A 332 -43.11 22.92 -36.95
C ARG A 332 -42.00 21.98 -37.48
N GLN A 333 -42.15 20.64 -37.65
CA GLN A 333 -43.19 19.72 -38.22
C GLN A 333 -43.25 19.76 -39.77
N GLY A 334 -43.37 18.66 -40.53
CA GLY A 334 -43.44 17.18 -40.29
C GLY A 334 -43.71 16.42 -41.63
N GLU A 335 -43.92 15.09 -41.61
CA GLU A 335 -44.38 14.21 -42.73
C GLU A 335 -43.30 13.87 -43.82
N GLU A 336 -43.05 12.67 -44.38
CA GLU A 336 -43.74 11.33 -44.54
C GLU A 336 -44.74 11.28 -45.73
N GLU A 337 -44.84 10.32 -46.70
CA GLU A 337 -44.31 8.94 -47.00
C GLU A 337 -43.97 8.80 -48.55
N ASP A 338 -42.96 8.05 -49.05
CA ASP A 338 -42.82 6.60 -49.48
C ASP A 338 -43.15 6.20 -50.96
N THR A 339 -42.46 5.16 -51.48
CA THR A 339 -42.58 4.45 -52.80
C THR A 339 -42.14 5.20 -54.10
N GLY A 340 -41.70 4.55 -55.20
CA GLY A 340 -41.58 3.11 -55.54
C GLY A 340 -40.65 2.82 -56.75
N GLU A 341 -40.63 1.56 -57.23
CA GLU A 341 -39.56 0.95 -58.06
C GLU A 341 -39.67 1.13 -59.61
N ARG A 342 -38.53 1.02 -60.33
CA ARG A 342 -38.29 -0.05 -61.34
C ARG A 342 -36.87 -0.13 -61.94
N ASN A 343 -36.59 -1.27 -62.57
CA ASN A 343 -35.27 -1.78 -63.00
C ASN A 343 -34.74 -1.23 -64.34
N ASP A 344 -33.43 -1.38 -64.60
CA ASP A 344 -32.96 -2.40 -65.56
C ASP A 344 -31.43 -2.65 -65.49
N GLU A 345 -30.98 -3.77 -66.08
CA GLU A 345 -29.65 -4.37 -65.86
C GLU A 345 -28.48 -3.76 -66.66
N ARG A 346 -27.26 -3.82 -66.09
CA ARG A 346 -26.10 -4.40 -66.81
C ARG A 346 -24.93 -4.83 -65.92
N THR A 347 -24.19 -5.83 -66.39
CA THR A 347 -23.25 -6.68 -65.63
C THR A 347 -21.79 -6.22 -65.69
N ARG A 348 -21.04 -6.35 -64.58
CA ARG A 348 -19.60 -6.72 -64.54
C ARG A 348 -19.16 -7.16 -63.12
N PRO A 349 -18.05 -7.90 -62.95
CA PRO A 349 -17.83 -8.76 -61.78
C PRO A 349 -17.25 -8.05 -60.54
N GLN A 350 -17.33 -8.74 -59.42
CA GLN A 350 -16.92 -8.29 -58.08
C GLN A 350 -15.43 -7.88 -58.01
N ARG A 351 -15.15 -6.77 -57.35
CA ARG A 351 -13.89 -6.62 -56.62
C ARG A 351 -14.02 -7.34 -55.27
N GLY A 352 -12.97 -8.08 -54.88
CA GLY A 352 -12.79 -8.47 -53.49
C GLY A 352 -12.62 -7.24 -52.60
N ASP A 353 -13.06 -7.35 -51.35
CA ASP A 353 -13.06 -6.25 -50.38
C ASP A 353 -11.83 -6.37 -49.47
N ASP A 354 -10.87 -5.43 -49.59
CA ASP A 354 -9.58 -5.42 -48.89
C ASP A 354 -9.71 -5.07 -47.38
N ARG A 355 -10.55 -5.82 -46.65
CA ARG A 355 -10.71 -5.72 -45.19
C ARG A 355 -9.77 -6.66 -44.44
N ASN A 356 -8.47 -6.50 -44.68
CA ASN A 356 -7.42 -6.98 -43.79
C ASN A 356 -6.22 -6.02 -43.76
N LYS A 357 -6.46 -4.76 -43.33
CA LYS A 357 -5.36 -3.84 -42.99
C LYS A 357 -4.63 -4.38 -41.76
N THR A 358 -3.48 -4.98 -42.00
CA THR A 358 -2.63 -5.64 -40.99
C THR A 358 -2.38 -4.75 -39.78
N SER A 359 -2.79 -5.21 -38.60
CA SER A 359 -2.47 -4.54 -37.34
C SER A 359 -0.97 -4.65 -37.07
N SER A 360 -0.22 -3.57 -37.28
CA SER A 360 1.18 -3.46 -36.86
C SER A 360 1.22 -3.42 -35.34
N VAL A 361 1.41 -4.59 -34.72
CA VAL A 361 1.62 -4.72 -33.28
C VAL A 361 3.01 -4.17 -32.98
N VAL A 362 3.07 -3.01 -32.32
CA VAL A 362 4.28 -2.17 -32.19
C VAL A 362 5.50 -2.95 -31.67
N LEU A 363 5.29 -3.91 -30.77
CA LEU A 363 6.33 -4.76 -30.19
C LEU A 363 6.11 -6.26 -30.54
N SER A 364 5.82 -6.61 -31.80
CA SER A 364 5.52 -8.02 -32.14
C SER A 364 6.71 -8.95 -32.33
N ASP A 365 7.88 -8.45 -32.73
CA ASP A 365 9.00 -9.34 -33.07
C ASP A 365 10.39 -8.68 -32.93
N TYR A 366 10.98 -8.83 -31.73
CA TYR A 366 12.35 -8.38 -31.43
C TYR A 366 13.44 -9.03 -32.30
N ARG A 367 13.11 -10.07 -33.08
CA ARG A 367 14.04 -10.80 -33.95
C ARG A 367 13.99 -10.32 -35.41
N THR A 368 13.17 -9.33 -35.75
CA THR A 368 13.10 -8.79 -37.14
C THR A 368 14.08 -7.65 -37.43
N CYS A 369 14.67 -7.06 -36.41
CA CYS A 369 15.41 -5.78 -36.52
C CYS A 369 16.92 -5.95 -36.80
N TRP A 370 17.29 -6.80 -37.77
CA TRP A 370 18.69 -7.07 -38.16
C TRP A 370 19.11 -6.38 -39.48
N LEU A 371 18.56 -5.20 -39.74
CA LEU A 371 19.05 -4.29 -40.79
C LEU A 371 20.12 -3.38 -40.16
N ALA A 372 21.41 -3.46 -40.51
CA ALA A 372 21.97 -4.03 -41.74
C ALA A 372 23.32 -4.75 -41.55
N LYS A 373 23.49 -5.87 -42.26
CA LYS A 373 24.80 -6.44 -42.65
C LYS A 373 25.23 -5.96 -44.04
N THR A 374 25.14 -4.66 -44.29
CA THR A 374 25.59 -4.02 -45.54
C THR A 374 26.40 -2.76 -45.21
N ASP A 375 27.71 -2.97 -45.09
CA ASP A 375 28.79 -2.00 -44.94
C ASP A 375 28.75 -1.06 -43.71
N GLN A 376 29.93 -0.52 -43.38
CA GLN A 376 30.19 0.14 -42.09
C GLN A 376 29.59 1.56 -42.00
N PRO A 377 29.26 2.07 -40.80
CA PRO A 377 29.57 1.51 -39.47
C PRO A 377 28.36 0.92 -38.73
N ALA A 378 28.48 -0.37 -38.37
CA ALA A 378 27.66 -0.99 -37.34
C ALA A 378 28.32 -0.86 -35.95
N VAL A 379 27.50 -0.76 -34.91
CA VAL A 379 27.87 -0.75 -33.50
C VAL A 379 27.34 -2.04 -32.87
N GLU A 380 28.15 -2.69 -32.03
CA GLU A 380 27.72 -3.86 -31.26
C GLU A 380 27.20 -3.42 -29.89
N LEU A 381 25.99 -3.86 -29.53
CA LEU A 381 25.40 -3.65 -28.20
C LEU A 381 25.23 -5.02 -27.56
N GLU A 382 25.93 -5.30 -26.47
CA GLU A 382 25.79 -6.56 -25.73
C GLU A 382 24.97 -6.35 -24.46
N ALA A 383 23.88 -7.09 -24.29
CA ALA A 383 23.10 -7.11 -23.06
C ALA A 383 23.05 -8.53 -22.50
N LYS A 384 23.54 -8.73 -21.26
CA LYS A 384 23.51 -10.02 -20.54
C LYS A 384 23.95 -11.26 -21.38
N GLY A 385 24.87 -11.08 -22.32
CA GLY A 385 25.39 -12.13 -23.21
C GLY A 385 24.68 -12.29 -24.58
N GLU A 386 23.68 -11.45 -24.91
CA GLU A 386 23.14 -11.34 -26.28
C GLU A 386 23.68 -10.08 -26.98
N SER A 387 24.34 -10.25 -28.13
CA SER A 387 24.86 -9.17 -28.99
C SER A 387 23.87 -8.74 -30.08
N PHE A 388 23.63 -7.44 -30.19
CA PHE A 388 22.84 -6.78 -31.22
C PHE A 388 23.75 -5.90 -32.10
N ALA A 389 23.70 -6.06 -33.43
CA ALA A 389 24.50 -5.27 -34.36
C ALA A 389 23.61 -4.27 -35.10
N VAL A 390 23.83 -2.97 -34.86
CA VAL A 390 22.92 -1.89 -35.30
C VAL A 390 23.68 -0.80 -36.05
N HIS A 391 23.13 -0.27 -37.13
CA HIS A 391 23.75 0.83 -37.86
C HIS A 391 23.80 2.10 -37.02
N LYS A 392 24.96 2.77 -36.96
CA LYS A 392 25.22 3.90 -36.04
C LYS A 392 24.17 5.00 -36.08
N SER A 393 23.62 5.33 -37.26
CA SER A 393 22.61 6.38 -37.39
C SER A 393 21.34 6.11 -36.56
N ILE A 394 20.87 4.86 -36.52
CA ILE A 394 19.63 4.48 -35.82
C ILE A 394 19.76 4.77 -34.33
N LEU A 395 20.95 4.53 -33.77
CA LEU A 395 21.28 4.85 -32.39
C LEU A 395 21.41 6.37 -32.17
N THR A 396 22.12 7.08 -33.05
CA THR A 396 22.46 8.49 -32.81
C THR A 396 21.37 9.50 -33.20
N THR A 397 20.40 9.15 -34.04
CA THR A 397 19.39 10.12 -34.53
C THR A 397 18.35 10.50 -33.47
N HIS A 398 17.96 9.55 -32.61
CA HIS A 398 16.86 9.73 -31.64
C HIS A 398 17.27 9.49 -30.17
N SER A 399 18.58 9.47 -29.88
CA SER A 399 19.12 9.31 -28.52
C SER A 399 20.33 10.22 -28.30
N GLU A 400 20.21 11.13 -27.33
CA GLU A 400 21.35 11.97 -26.92
C GLU A 400 22.44 11.14 -26.23
N TYR A 401 22.06 10.05 -25.53
CA TYR A 401 22.99 9.13 -24.89
C TYR A 401 23.93 8.47 -25.92
N PHE A 402 23.39 7.83 -26.95
CA PHE A 402 24.21 7.19 -27.98
C PHE A 402 24.97 8.21 -28.84
N ALA A 403 24.39 9.39 -29.09
CA ALA A 403 25.10 10.49 -29.75
C ALA A 403 26.31 10.99 -28.93
N ALA A 404 26.17 11.13 -27.60
CA ALA A 404 27.26 11.56 -26.72
C ALA A 404 28.32 10.47 -26.49
N CYS A 405 27.89 9.22 -26.33
CA CYS A 405 28.76 8.05 -26.18
C CYS A 405 29.61 7.83 -27.43
N LEU A 406 28.99 7.73 -28.61
CA LEU A 406 29.65 7.29 -29.84
C LEU A 406 30.32 8.42 -30.65
N SER A 407 30.35 9.66 -30.15
CA SER A 407 30.98 10.82 -30.82
C SER A 407 32.37 11.17 -30.30
N LYS A 408 32.73 10.78 -29.07
CA LYS A 408 34.03 11.12 -28.46
C LYS A 408 34.92 9.88 -28.40
N SER A 409 36.00 9.87 -29.18
CA SER A 409 37.03 8.80 -29.17
C SER A 409 37.81 8.65 -27.85
N SER A 410 37.49 9.45 -26.83
CA SER A 410 37.96 9.29 -25.45
C SER A 410 37.20 8.23 -24.64
N PHE A 411 36.04 7.78 -25.12
CA PHE A 411 35.27 6.69 -24.52
C PHE A 411 35.69 5.35 -25.14
N VAL A 412 35.79 4.31 -24.32
CA VAL A 412 36.17 2.95 -24.76
C VAL A 412 35.14 2.44 -25.76
N GLU A 413 33.88 2.73 -25.48
CA GLU A 413 32.71 2.38 -26.27
C GLU A 413 32.75 2.98 -27.69
N ALA A 414 33.33 4.18 -27.84
CA ALA A 414 33.52 4.83 -29.13
C ALA A 414 34.78 4.34 -29.88
N ALA A 415 35.81 3.89 -29.15
CA ALA A 415 37.02 3.32 -29.71
C ALA A 415 36.79 1.90 -30.25
N GLU A 416 36.07 1.08 -29.49
CA GLU A 416 35.76 -0.32 -29.84
C GLU A 416 34.48 -0.45 -30.68
N ASN A 417 33.64 0.60 -30.74
CA ASN A 417 32.28 0.56 -31.30
C ASN A 417 31.41 -0.54 -30.66
N LYS A 418 31.64 -0.80 -29.37
CA LYS A 418 30.92 -1.78 -28.55
C LYS A 418 30.38 -1.13 -27.28
N VAL A 419 29.12 -1.39 -26.93
CA VAL A 419 28.50 -0.92 -25.68
C VAL A 419 27.97 -2.12 -24.89
N MET A 420 28.29 -2.17 -23.60
CA MET A 420 27.90 -3.28 -22.70
C MET A 420 26.78 -2.84 -21.75
N PHE A 421 25.79 -3.71 -21.52
CA PHE A 421 24.69 -3.47 -20.58
C PHE A 421 24.43 -4.70 -19.68
N ASP A 422 24.89 -4.65 -18.44
CA ASP A 422 24.68 -5.72 -17.45
C ASP A 422 23.26 -5.71 -16.85
N ASP A 423 22.60 -4.55 -16.83
CA ASP A 423 21.32 -4.33 -16.15
C ASP A 423 20.10 -4.38 -17.09
N VAL A 424 20.28 -4.11 -18.38
CA VAL A 424 19.23 -4.17 -19.42
C VAL A 424 18.89 -5.63 -19.78
N GLU A 425 17.62 -5.94 -20.07
CA GLU A 425 17.21 -7.26 -20.59
C GLU A 425 17.21 -7.26 -22.13
N PRO A 426 17.75 -8.31 -22.79
CA PRO A 426 17.87 -8.37 -24.26
C PRO A 426 16.55 -8.17 -25.00
N LEU A 427 15.45 -8.72 -24.47
CA LEU A 427 14.10 -8.58 -25.03
C LEU A 427 13.69 -7.11 -25.19
N TYR A 428 13.84 -6.32 -24.11
CA TYR A 428 13.46 -4.92 -24.11
C TYR A 428 14.44 -4.05 -24.91
N LEU A 429 15.72 -4.41 -24.95
CA LEU A 429 16.69 -3.76 -25.85
C LEU A 429 16.30 -3.99 -27.31
N GLY A 430 16.03 -5.23 -27.72
CA GLY A 430 15.59 -5.56 -29.08
C GLY A 430 14.30 -4.85 -29.48
N TYR A 431 13.33 -4.73 -28.57
CA TYR A 431 12.13 -3.91 -28.77
C TYR A 431 12.46 -2.40 -28.95
N TYR A 432 13.27 -1.81 -28.06
CA TYR A 432 13.69 -0.40 -28.19
C TYR A 432 14.38 -0.15 -29.53
N LEU A 433 15.29 -1.03 -29.94
CA LEU A 433 16.01 -0.94 -31.22
C LEU A 433 15.08 -1.04 -32.43
N GLY A 434 14.05 -1.88 -32.37
CA GLY A 434 13.01 -1.95 -33.39
C GLY A 434 12.19 -0.67 -33.51
N VAL A 435 11.80 -0.08 -32.37
CA VAL A 435 11.11 1.23 -32.37
C VAL A 435 12.05 2.33 -32.90
N ALA A 436 13.31 2.39 -32.48
CA ALA A 436 14.29 3.36 -32.98
C ALA A 436 14.54 3.23 -34.50
N ALA A 437 14.59 2.01 -35.03
CA ALA A 437 14.68 1.76 -36.48
C ALA A 437 13.43 2.22 -37.24
N SER A 438 12.23 2.01 -36.68
CA SER A 438 10.98 2.53 -37.25
C SER A 438 10.94 4.07 -37.24
N TYR A 439 11.46 4.70 -36.17
CA TYR A 439 11.58 6.16 -36.03
C TYR A 439 12.65 6.77 -36.94
N SER A 440 13.63 5.96 -37.36
CA SER A 440 14.63 6.33 -38.37
C SER A 440 14.14 6.11 -39.81
N SER A 441 12.92 5.58 -39.99
CA SER A 441 12.31 5.32 -41.29
C SER A 441 11.41 6.47 -41.75
N ILE A 442 11.09 6.52 -43.06
CA ILE A 442 10.38 7.65 -43.71
C ILE A 442 8.97 7.90 -43.13
N VAL A 443 8.36 6.91 -42.47
CA VAL A 443 7.05 7.02 -41.83
C VAL A 443 7.15 6.54 -40.38
N PRO A 444 7.26 7.46 -39.39
CA PRO A 444 7.20 7.12 -37.97
C PRO A 444 5.88 6.43 -37.61
N HIS A 445 5.91 5.56 -36.59
CA HIS A 445 4.69 4.94 -36.09
C HIS A 445 3.78 5.99 -35.40
N VAL A 446 2.52 6.02 -35.81
CA VAL A 446 1.46 6.75 -35.11
C VAL A 446 1.02 5.89 -33.92
N PRO A 447 0.76 6.46 -32.71
CA PRO A 447 0.22 5.69 -31.59
C PRO A 447 -1.03 4.90 -31.98
N PRO A 448 -1.21 3.67 -31.46
CA PRO A 448 -2.35 2.83 -31.79
C PRO A 448 -3.65 3.55 -31.44
N THR A 449 -4.67 3.47 -32.29
CA THR A 449 -5.98 4.05 -31.98
C THR A 449 -6.71 3.19 -30.92
N PRO A 450 -7.46 3.79 -29.99
CA PRO A 450 -8.25 3.03 -29.02
C PRO A 450 -9.23 2.08 -29.71
N ALA A 451 -9.13 0.79 -29.42
CA ALA A 451 -9.94 -0.23 -30.08
C ALA A 451 -11.41 -0.08 -29.69
N GLN A 452 -12.33 -0.25 -30.65
CA GLN A 452 -13.77 -0.17 -30.38
C GLN A 452 -14.24 -1.32 -29.47
N ASN A 453 -13.80 -2.55 -29.79
CA ASN A 453 -14.12 -3.79 -29.06
C ASN A 453 -12.82 -4.50 -28.61
N PRO A 454 -12.07 -3.95 -27.63
CA PRO A 454 -10.78 -4.51 -27.21
C PRO A 454 -10.88 -5.96 -26.70
N GLU A 455 -12.00 -6.33 -26.07
CA GLU A 455 -12.35 -7.68 -25.61
C GLU A 455 -12.21 -8.77 -26.70
N ALA A 456 -12.42 -8.43 -27.98
CA ALA A 456 -12.27 -9.37 -29.09
C ALA A 456 -10.81 -9.50 -29.60
N CYS A 457 -9.85 -8.76 -29.04
CA CYS A 457 -8.46 -8.74 -29.51
C CYS A 457 -7.65 -9.92 -28.94
N VAL A 458 -7.44 -10.94 -29.78
CA VAL A 458 -6.78 -12.23 -29.45
C VAL A 458 -5.27 -12.10 -29.20
N LYS A 459 -4.59 -11.10 -29.78
CA LYS A 459 -3.17 -10.83 -29.56
C LYS A 459 -2.98 -9.40 -29.08
N ARG A 460 -2.41 -9.23 -27.89
CA ARG A 460 -2.01 -7.93 -27.33
C ARG A 460 -0.54 -8.01 -26.91
N THR A 461 0.18 -6.92 -27.10
CA THR A 461 1.46 -6.70 -26.42
C THR A 461 1.17 -6.46 -24.93
N PRO A 462 1.89 -7.11 -24.00
CA PRO A 462 1.76 -6.87 -22.57
C PRO A 462 2.02 -5.41 -22.19
N MET A 463 1.28 -4.90 -21.20
CA MET A 463 1.45 -3.54 -20.68
C MET A 463 2.86 -3.32 -20.12
N ARG A 464 3.45 -4.36 -19.51
CA ARG A 464 4.84 -4.39 -19.05
C ARG A 464 5.86 -4.07 -20.16
N ASP A 465 5.72 -4.67 -21.34
CA ASP A 465 6.68 -4.51 -22.43
C ASP A 465 6.75 -3.04 -22.90
N PHE A 466 5.62 -2.33 -22.92
CA PHE A 466 5.61 -0.89 -23.21
C PHE A 466 6.27 -0.06 -22.09
N VAL A 467 6.07 -0.43 -20.82
CA VAL A 467 6.68 0.29 -19.68
C VAL A 467 8.20 0.11 -19.63
N GLU A 468 8.69 -1.10 -19.87
CA GLU A 468 10.13 -1.38 -19.87
C GLU A 468 10.84 -0.69 -21.04
N VAL A 469 10.25 -0.69 -22.25
CA VAL A 469 10.78 0.08 -23.38
C VAL A 469 10.74 1.59 -23.11
N TYR A 470 9.72 2.12 -22.44
CA TYR A 470 9.71 3.53 -22.00
C TYR A 470 10.85 3.85 -21.01
N LYS A 471 11.21 2.96 -20.08
CA LYS A 471 12.41 3.16 -19.23
C LYS A 471 13.70 3.21 -20.05
N LEU A 472 13.80 2.45 -21.13
CA LEU A 472 14.95 2.51 -22.03
C LEU A 472 14.97 3.84 -22.82
N CYS A 473 13.81 4.39 -23.20
CA CYS A 473 13.74 5.74 -23.76
C CYS A 473 14.21 6.82 -22.78
N ASP A 474 13.86 6.70 -21.50
CA ASP A 474 14.34 7.59 -20.42
C ASP A 474 15.86 7.45 -20.22
N ARG A 475 16.35 6.23 -20.01
CA ARG A 475 17.79 5.89 -19.87
C ARG A 475 18.63 6.39 -21.04
N PHE A 476 18.16 6.20 -22.27
CA PHE A 476 18.86 6.58 -23.49
C PHE A 476 18.54 8.01 -23.97
N ILE A 477 17.83 8.82 -23.18
CA ILE A 477 17.49 10.22 -23.49
C ILE A 477 16.88 10.33 -24.90
N SER A 478 15.81 9.57 -25.12
CA SER A 478 15.10 9.40 -26.39
C SER A 478 13.69 9.99 -26.30
N ILE A 479 13.61 11.32 -26.20
CA ILE A 479 12.40 12.05 -25.78
C ILE A 479 11.20 11.76 -26.70
N ASP A 480 11.35 11.88 -28.02
CA ASP A 480 10.24 11.68 -28.97
C ASP A 480 9.69 10.25 -28.97
N ILE A 481 10.56 9.26 -28.77
CA ILE A 481 10.17 7.85 -28.62
C ILE A 481 9.46 7.66 -27.27
N GLY A 482 9.98 8.25 -26.19
CA GLY A 482 9.36 8.22 -24.86
C GLY A 482 7.93 8.77 -24.85
N ILE A 483 7.68 9.88 -25.55
CA ILE A 483 6.34 10.47 -25.72
C ILE A 483 5.39 9.48 -26.43
N PHE A 484 5.83 8.85 -27.52
CA PHE A 484 5.05 7.83 -28.23
C PHE A 484 4.77 6.60 -27.36
N MET A 485 5.74 6.16 -26.56
CA MET A 485 5.54 5.05 -25.63
C MET A 485 4.54 5.39 -24.52
N ILE A 486 4.50 6.62 -24.02
CA ILE A 486 3.45 7.11 -23.10
C ILE A 486 2.05 6.97 -23.74
N GLU A 487 1.87 7.39 -24.99
CA GLU A 487 0.57 7.27 -25.68
C GLU A 487 0.18 5.81 -25.98
N CYS A 488 1.16 4.94 -26.23
CA CYS A 488 0.94 3.49 -26.31
C CYS A 488 0.50 2.89 -24.96
N ILE A 489 1.12 3.29 -23.85
CA ILE A 489 0.75 2.87 -22.49
C ILE A 489 -0.67 3.36 -22.16
N LYS A 490 -0.99 4.65 -22.37
CA LYS A 490 -2.33 5.22 -22.18
C LYS A 490 -3.40 4.46 -22.96
N THR A 491 -3.14 4.21 -24.25
CA THR A 491 -4.06 3.45 -25.11
C THR A 491 -4.25 2.03 -24.59
N THR A 492 -3.19 1.38 -24.12
CA THR A 492 -3.24 0.03 -23.55
C THR A 492 -4.04 -0.01 -22.24
N ILE A 493 -3.86 0.97 -21.35
CA ILE A 493 -4.66 1.16 -20.14
C ILE A 493 -6.15 1.33 -20.49
N GLY A 494 -6.47 2.22 -21.43
CA GLY A 494 -7.86 2.45 -21.85
C GLY A 494 -8.51 1.21 -22.49
N ASN A 495 -7.78 0.51 -23.36
CA ASN A 495 -8.24 -0.73 -24.00
C ASN A 495 -8.41 -1.87 -22.98
N GLY A 496 -7.45 -2.01 -22.05
CA GLY A 496 -7.49 -2.97 -20.94
C GLY A 496 -8.69 -2.73 -20.03
N HIS A 497 -8.92 -1.48 -19.62
CA HIS A 497 -10.08 -1.08 -18.81
C HIS A 497 -11.41 -1.44 -19.48
N ARG A 498 -11.63 -1.06 -20.75
CA ARG A 498 -12.89 -1.36 -21.44
C ARG A 498 -13.11 -2.86 -21.60
N ALA A 499 -12.07 -3.64 -21.89
CA ALA A 499 -12.17 -5.08 -21.91
C ALA A 499 -12.51 -5.66 -20.52
N LEU A 500 -11.85 -5.20 -19.45
CA LEU A 500 -12.05 -5.65 -18.07
C LEU A 500 -13.48 -5.34 -17.57
N PHE A 501 -14.02 -4.18 -17.97
CA PHE A 501 -15.39 -3.75 -17.70
C PHE A 501 -16.44 -4.58 -18.45
N ARG A 502 -16.17 -5.00 -19.69
CA ARG A 502 -17.11 -5.75 -20.56
C ARG A 502 -17.06 -7.26 -20.35
N ALA A 503 -15.89 -7.83 -20.05
CA ALA A 503 -15.64 -9.27 -19.95
C ALA A 503 -16.20 -9.96 -18.68
N GLN A 504 -17.28 -9.44 -18.07
CA GLN A 504 -17.73 -9.86 -16.73
C GLN A 504 -18.20 -11.33 -16.62
N ALA A 505 -18.36 -12.03 -17.76
CA ALA A 505 -18.73 -13.44 -17.83
C ALA A 505 -17.56 -14.38 -18.14
N ASP A 506 -16.36 -13.85 -18.47
CA ASP A 506 -15.17 -14.65 -18.79
C ASP A 506 -14.10 -14.46 -17.70
N GLU A 507 -14.07 -15.38 -16.73
CA GLU A 507 -13.09 -15.39 -15.65
C GLU A 507 -11.64 -15.57 -16.13
N GLY A 508 -11.43 -16.19 -17.30
CA GLY A 508 -10.12 -16.40 -17.87
C GLY A 508 -9.58 -15.11 -18.48
N GLN A 509 -10.39 -14.46 -19.31
CA GLN A 509 -10.06 -13.13 -19.84
C GLN A 509 -9.93 -12.09 -18.72
N GLN A 510 -10.79 -12.09 -17.70
CA GLN A 510 -10.64 -11.16 -16.58
C GLN A 510 -9.35 -11.38 -15.79
N ARG A 511 -8.97 -12.63 -15.47
CA ARG A 511 -7.69 -12.91 -14.78
C ARG A 511 -6.48 -12.52 -15.62
N ALA A 512 -6.48 -12.82 -16.92
CA ALA A 512 -5.42 -12.38 -17.83
C ALA A 512 -5.29 -10.84 -17.88
N LEU A 513 -6.41 -10.11 -17.90
CA LEU A 513 -6.42 -8.65 -17.85
C LEU A 513 -5.98 -8.09 -16.50
N MET A 514 -6.34 -8.72 -15.38
CA MET A 514 -5.82 -8.36 -14.06
C MET A 514 -4.30 -8.52 -13.99
N ARG A 515 -3.77 -9.61 -14.57
CA ARG A 515 -2.33 -9.87 -14.63
C ARG A 515 -1.57 -8.86 -15.50
N ASP A 516 -2.11 -8.50 -16.66
CA ASP A 516 -1.55 -7.45 -17.54
C ASP A 516 -1.43 -6.08 -16.82
N PHE A 517 -2.47 -5.68 -16.06
CA PHE A 517 -2.41 -4.50 -15.20
C PHE A 517 -1.42 -4.62 -14.04
N ALA A 518 -1.31 -5.79 -13.41
CA ALA A 518 -0.40 -6.03 -12.28
C ALA A 518 1.07 -5.99 -12.72
N ASP A 519 1.44 -6.75 -13.76
CA ASP A 519 2.79 -6.78 -14.31
C ASP A 519 3.20 -5.44 -14.93
N GLY A 520 2.25 -4.72 -15.56
CA GLY A 520 2.46 -3.35 -16.06
C GLY A 520 2.67 -2.31 -14.95
N PHE A 521 1.98 -2.44 -13.82
CA PHE A 521 2.15 -1.54 -12.68
C PHE A 521 3.42 -1.85 -11.87
N GLU A 522 3.75 -3.12 -11.66
CA GLU A 522 5.00 -3.53 -11.00
C GLU A 522 6.23 -3.22 -11.87
N ALA A 523 6.09 -3.08 -13.19
CA ALA A 523 7.16 -2.52 -14.02
C ALA A 523 7.51 -1.05 -13.64
N LEU A 524 6.56 -0.22 -13.18
CA LEU A 524 6.79 1.22 -12.99
C LEU A 524 7.77 1.57 -11.86
N ASN A 525 8.69 2.48 -12.15
CA ASN A 525 9.49 3.19 -11.15
C ASN A 525 8.67 4.37 -10.58
N LEU A 526 7.94 4.12 -9.49
CA LEU A 526 7.08 5.12 -8.83
C LEU A 526 7.84 6.31 -8.20
N GLN A 527 9.18 6.32 -8.24
CA GLN A 527 9.98 7.50 -7.89
C GLN A 527 10.03 8.54 -9.02
N HIS A 528 9.91 8.11 -10.29
CA HIS A 528 9.86 9.04 -11.43
C HIS A 528 8.47 9.71 -11.52
N PRO A 529 8.37 11.05 -11.61
CA PRO A 529 7.08 11.74 -11.56
C PRO A 529 6.07 11.31 -12.62
N GLU A 530 6.51 11.07 -13.86
CA GLU A 530 5.63 10.64 -14.96
C GLU A 530 5.14 9.19 -14.76
N GLN A 531 6.03 8.29 -14.35
CA GLN A 531 5.69 6.89 -14.06
C GLN A 531 4.76 6.77 -12.84
N ASN A 532 4.93 7.65 -11.84
CA ASN A 532 4.02 7.80 -10.72
C ASN A 532 2.63 8.28 -11.18
N MET A 533 2.55 9.18 -12.17
CA MET A 533 1.28 9.61 -12.77
C MET A 533 0.62 8.49 -13.58
N LEU A 534 1.38 7.80 -14.45
CA LEU A 534 0.89 6.62 -15.18
C LEU A 534 0.36 5.55 -14.22
N GLY A 535 1.06 5.28 -13.11
CA GLY A 535 0.60 4.35 -12.08
C GLY A 535 -0.70 4.77 -11.39
N LYS A 536 -0.91 6.07 -11.14
CA LYS A 536 -2.21 6.58 -10.65
C LYS A 536 -3.32 6.31 -11.67
N THR A 537 -3.07 6.60 -12.95
CA THR A 537 -4.01 6.35 -14.05
C THR A 537 -4.34 4.87 -14.18
N MET A 538 -3.33 3.97 -14.17
CA MET A 538 -3.54 2.52 -14.19
C MET A 538 -4.49 2.06 -13.09
N ILE A 539 -4.28 2.52 -11.85
CA ILE A 539 -5.08 2.12 -10.68
C ILE A 539 -6.50 2.70 -10.71
N GLU A 540 -6.69 3.94 -11.19
CA GLU A 540 -8.02 4.52 -11.38
C GLU A 540 -8.82 3.73 -12.43
N TYR A 541 -8.20 3.47 -13.59
CA TYR A 541 -8.81 2.71 -14.68
C TYR A 541 -9.08 1.26 -14.29
N PHE A 542 -8.17 0.61 -13.56
CA PHE A 542 -8.41 -0.71 -13.00
C PHE A 542 -9.61 -0.71 -12.05
N CYS A 543 -9.63 0.19 -11.05
CA CYS A 543 -10.70 0.24 -10.05
C CYS A 543 -12.07 0.69 -10.59
N GLU A 544 -12.14 1.35 -11.75
CA GLU A 544 -13.40 1.58 -12.50
C GLU A 544 -13.76 0.41 -13.44
N GLY A 545 -12.78 -0.36 -13.92
CA GLY A 545 -13.01 -1.50 -14.80
C GLY A 545 -13.52 -2.74 -14.07
N ILE A 546 -12.82 -3.21 -13.04
CA ILE A 546 -13.15 -4.44 -12.31
C ILE A 546 -14.22 -4.25 -11.23
N HIS A 547 -15.07 -5.27 -11.04
CA HIS A 547 -16.05 -5.33 -9.97
C HIS A 547 -15.40 -5.78 -8.65
N TYR A 548 -15.66 -5.07 -7.54
CA TYR A 548 -14.93 -5.28 -6.28
C TYR A 548 -15.02 -6.71 -5.71
N PRO A 549 -16.17 -7.40 -5.67
CA PRO A 549 -16.24 -8.82 -5.31
C PRO A 549 -15.37 -9.73 -6.17
N THR A 550 -15.24 -9.46 -7.47
CA THR A 550 -14.37 -10.22 -8.38
C THR A 550 -12.90 -10.02 -8.01
N TRP A 551 -12.48 -8.79 -7.72
CA TRP A 551 -11.12 -8.52 -7.22
C TRP A 551 -10.83 -9.27 -5.92
N ILE A 552 -11.75 -9.26 -4.96
CA ILE A 552 -11.59 -9.96 -3.67
C ILE A 552 -11.57 -11.49 -3.83
N ALA A 553 -12.19 -12.05 -4.86
CA ALA A 553 -12.14 -13.49 -5.13
C ALA A 553 -10.76 -13.97 -5.64
N TYR A 554 -10.00 -13.09 -6.30
CA TYR A 554 -8.73 -13.45 -6.96
C TYR A 554 -7.49 -12.73 -6.40
N VAL A 555 -7.62 -11.82 -5.42
CA VAL A 555 -6.49 -11.02 -4.89
C VAL A 555 -5.31 -11.87 -4.38
N ASP A 556 -5.58 -13.07 -3.88
CA ASP A 556 -4.54 -14.00 -3.42
C ASP A 556 -3.70 -14.61 -4.57
N GLU A 557 -4.17 -14.52 -5.84
CA GLU A 557 -3.38 -14.86 -7.04
C GLU A 557 -2.31 -13.78 -7.36
N PHE A 558 -2.34 -12.62 -6.69
CA PHE A 558 -1.47 -11.45 -6.96
C PHE A 558 -0.54 -11.10 -5.78
N LEU A 559 -0.28 -12.04 -4.87
CA LEU A 559 0.60 -11.82 -3.70
C LEU A 559 2.07 -11.57 -4.08
N ASP A 560 2.46 -11.90 -5.31
CA ASP A 560 3.76 -11.56 -5.92
C ASP A 560 3.85 -10.10 -6.40
N SER A 561 2.71 -9.39 -6.46
CA SER A 561 2.56 -8.02 -6.96
C SER A 561 2.10 -7.05 -5.85
N PRO A 562 2.89 -6.89 -4.76
CA PRO A 562 2.43 -6.28 -3.51
C PRO A 562 2.17 -4.76 -3.61
N ARG A 563 2.86 -4.03 -4.51
CA ARG A 563 2.59 -2.60 -4.70
C ARG A 563 1.28 -2.42 -5.44
N PHE A 564 1.02 -3.23 -6.47
CA PHE A 564 -0.25 -3.23 -7.19
C PHE A 564 -1.41 -3.54 -6.23
N VAL A 565 -1.35 -4.64 -5.47
CA VAL A 565 -2.39 -5.01 -4.50
C VAL A 565 -2.64 -3.90 -3.46
N GLY A 566 -1.58 -3.29 -2.92
CA GLY A 566 -1.69 -2.17 -1.98
C GLY A 566 -2.36 -0.93 -2.59
N HIS A 567 -1.95 -0.53 -3.79
CA HIS A 567 -2.53 0.60 -4.51
C HIS A 567 -3.98 0.36 -4.93
N VAL A 568 -4.33 -0.85 -5.41
CA VAL A 568 -5.70 -1.25 -5.75
C VAL A 568 -6.61 -1.24 -4.52
N SER A 569 -6.16 -1.80 -3.39
CA SER A 569 -6.91 -1.77 -2.13
C SER A 569 -7.23 -0.34 -1.69
N LYS A 570 -6.27 0.58 -1.86
CA LYS A 570 -6.45 2.01 -1.59
C LYS A 570 -7.35 2.71 -2.62
N GLY A 571 -7.28 2.32 -3.90
CA GLY A 571 -8.17 2.80 -4.96
C GLY A 571 -9.64 2.45 -4.70
N PHE A 572 -9.93 1.19 -4.37
CA PHE A 572 -11.27 0.78 -3.95
C PHE A 572 -11.72 1.48 -2.65
N ALA A 573 -10.83 1.66 -1.67
CA ALA A 573 -11.16 2.38 -0.45
C ALA A 573 -11.50 3.86 -0.72
N ARG A 574 -10.80 4.55 -1.64
CA ARG A 574 -11.18 5.89 -2.13
C ARG A 574 -12.58 5.91 -2.76
N LYS A 575 -12.90 4.94 -3.62
CA LYS A 575 -14.24 4.83 -4.22
C LYS A 575 -15.34 4.58 -3.18
N LEU A 576 -15.06 3.75 -2.17
CA LEU A 576 -16.00 3.45 -1.08
C LEU A 576 -16.22 4.67 -0.17
N ASP A 577 -15.16 5.38 0.21
CA ASP A 577 -15.27 6.58 1.04
C ASP A 577 -15.98 7.72 0.30
N ASN A 578 -15.68 7.93 -0.99
CA ASN A 578 -16.40 8.87 -1.85
C ASN A 578 -17.89 8.49 -2.01
N ALA A 579 -18.22 7.20 -2.13
CA ALA A 579 -19.61 6.73 -2.19
C ALA A 579 -20.37 7.00 -0.87
N ILE A 580 -19.70 6.83 0.28
CA ILE A 580 -20.27 7.16 1.60
C ILE A 580 -20.54 8.67 1.72
N HIS A 581 -19.58 9.53 1.40
CA HIS A 581 -19.72 10.98 1.49
C HIS A 581 -20.78 11.54 0.51
N SER A 582 -20.81 11.03 -0.73
CA SER A 582 -21.81 11.43 -1.75
C SER A 582 -23.18 10.76 -1.59
N ARG A 583 -23.31 9.78 -0.68
CA ARG A 583 -24.48 8.89 -0.52
C ARG A 583 -24.87 8.15 -1.81
N ALA A 584 -23.93 8.00 -2.75
CA ALA A 584 -24.14 7.33 -4.02
C ALA A 584 -24.01 5.80 -3.89
N LYS A 585 -24.70 5.05 -4.76
CA LYS A 585 -24.40 3.62 -4.94
C LYS A 585 -23.05 3.50 -5.65
N LEU A 586 -22.16 2.65 -5.13
CA LEU A 586 -20.94 2.25 -5.84
C LEU A 586 -21.35 1.65 -7.19
N ARG A 587 -20.84 2.23 -8.28
CA ARG A 587 -21.01 1.74 -9.65
C ARG A 587 -19.65 1.84 -10.34
N GLN A 588 -19.32 0.84 -11.16
CA GLN A 588 -18.28 0.95 -12.18
C GLN A 588 -18.71 1.99 -13.22
N LYS A 589 -17.74 2.60 -13.91
CA LYS A 589 -17.95 3.49 -15.04
C LYS A 589 -17.03 3.06 -16.18
N GLU A 590 -17.57 2.90 -17.38
CA GLU A 590 -16.73 2.79 -18.56
C GLU A 590 -16.11 4.15 -18.87
N LEU A 591 -14.79 4.27 -18.68
CA LEU A 591 -14.00 5.44 -18.98
C LEU A 591 -13.64 5.46 -20.48
N LYS A 592 -13.50 6.67 -21.03
CA LYS A 592 -12.86 6.89 -22.34
C LYS A 592 -11.33 6.71 -22.20
N GLY A 593 -10.56 6.92 -23.26
CA GLY A 593 -9.09 6.85 -23.16
C GLY A 593 -8.51 7.93 -22.22
N PRO A 594 -7.42 7.63 -21.48
CA PRO A 594 -6.68 8.60 -20.67
C PRO A 594 -5.74 9.50 -21.49
#